data_AF-A0A0S6UR46-F1
#
_entry.id   AF-A0A0S6UR46-F1
#
_cell.length_a   1.000
_cell.length_b   1.000
_cell.length_c   1.000
_cell.angle_alpha   90.00
_cell.angle_beta   90.00
_cell.angle_gamma   90.00
#
_symmetry.space_group_name_H-M   'P 1'
#
loop_
_entity.id
_entity.type
_entity.pdbx_description
1 polymer ?
#
loop_
_entity_poly.entity_id
_entity_poly.type
_entity_poly.pdbx_seq_one_letter_code
_entity_poly.pdbx_strand_id
1 'polypeptide(L)' 'MSPDRLVYMANQIGKFFASQGHDKAVPGVAEHIKKFWDPRMKRAIFAHLDAGGAGLEPDVREAITALKQTTTLPAAP' A
#
# COMPACT_ATOMS: atom_id res chain seq x y z
N MET A 1 5.29 -4.44 13.28
CA MET A 1 6.16 -3.56 12.46
C MET A 1 5.68 -2.14 12.68
N SER A 2 6.57 -1.14 12.75
CA SER A 2 6.16 0.27 12.89
C SER A 2 5.47 0.75 11.60
N PRO A 3 4.42 1.59 11.67
CA PRO A 3 3.81 2.26 10.52
C PRO A 3 4.84 2.94 9.60
N ASP A 4 5.84 3.61 10.16
CA ASP A 4 6.86 4.34 9.39
C ASP A 4 7.66 3.43 8.45
N ARG A 5 7.95 2.21 8.92
CA ARG A 5 8.68 1.22 8.11
C ARG A 5 7.82 0.71 6.96
N LEU A 6 6.52 0.53 7.18
CA LEU A 6 5.59 0.12 6.12
C LEU A 6 5.41 1.21 5.09
N VAL A 7 5.29 2.48 5.51
CA VAL A 7 5.25 3.64 4.61
C VAL A 7 6.51 3.70 3.76
N TYR A 8 7.69 3.57 4.38
CA TYR A 8 8.95 3.53 3.65
C TYR A 8 8.98 2.42 2.60
N MET A 9 8.62 1.19 2.98
CA MET A 9 8.58 0.05 2.06
C MET A 9 7.58 0.25 0.92
N ALA A 10 6.38 0.76 1.21
CA ALA A 10 5.36 1.05 0.20
C ALA A 10 5.85 2.09 -0.81
N ASN A 11 6.53 3.14 -0.35
CA ASN A 11 7.13 4.16 -1.20
C ASN A 11 8.28 3.62 -2.07
N GLN A 12 9.09 2.67 -1.56
CA GLN A 12 10.11 2.02 -2.38
C GLN A 12 9.49 1.22 -3.54
N ILE A 13 8.37 0.52 -3.28
CA ILE A 13 7.61 -0.17 -4.31
C ILE A 13 7.04 0.84 -5.33
N GLY A 14 6.50 1.97 -4.84
CA GLY A 14 6.04 3.08 -5.68
C GLY A 14 7.11 3.59 -6.64
N LYS A 15 8.30 3.90 -6.12
CA LYS A 15 9.44 4.36 -6.92
C LYS A 15 9.85 3.35 -7.99
N PHE A 16 9.83 2.06 -7.67
CA PHE A 16 10.13 1.02 -8.64
C PHE A 16 9.14 1.04 -9.80
N PHE A 17 7.83 1.06 -9.55
CA PHE A 17 6.85 1.07 -10.64
C PHE A 17 6.72 2.42 -11.35
N ALA A 18 7.00 3.54 -10.68
CA ALA A 18 7.06 4.86 -11.31
C ALA A 18 8.07 4.88 -12.46
N SER A 19 9.19 4.15 -12.34
CA SER A 19 10.18 4.01 -13.41
C SER A 19 9.67 3.23 -14.64
N GLN A 20 8.56 2.50 -14.51
CA GLN A 20 7.93 1.73 -15.59
C GLN A 20 6.79 2.48 -16.31
N GLY A 21 6.48 3.70 -15.86
CA GLY A 21 5.40 4.55 -16.38
C GLY A 21 4.27 4.73 -15.37
N HIS A 22 3.76 5.96 -15.27
CA HIS A 22 2.75 6.35 -14.28
C HIS A 22 1.46 5.51 -14.38
N ASP A 23 1.01 5.17 -15.60
CA ASP A 23 -0.17 4.32 -15.83
C ASP A 23 -0.06 2.92 -15.18
N LYS A 24 1.17 2.46 -14.91
CA LYS A 24 1.46 1.17 -14.29
C LYS A 24 1.80 1.28 -12.81
N ALA A 25 2.04 2.49 -12.29
CA ALA A 25 2.47 2.71 -10.92
C ALA A 25 1.42 2.25 -9.92
N VAL A 26 0.22 2.83 -10.00
CA VAL A 26 -0.90 2.53 -9.10
C VAL A 26 -1.28 1.04 -9.11
N PRO A 27 -1.60 0.41 -10.27
CA PRO A 27 -1.98 -1.00 -10.29
C PRO A 27 -0.83 -1.93 -9.88
N GLY A 28 0.41 -1.61 -10.26
CA GLY A 28 1.60 -2.40 -9.92
C GLY A 28 1.88 -2.42 -8.42
N VAL A 29 1.79 -1.27 -7.75
CA VAL A 29 1.97 -1.16 -6.30
C VAL A 29 0.87 -1.93 -5.56
N ALA A 30 -0.39 -1.77 -5.96
CA ALA A 30 -1.51 -2.45 -5.34
C ALA A 30 -1.39 -3.99 -5.46
N GLU A 31 -1.07 -4.49 -6.66
CA GLU A 31 -0.82 -5.91 -6.91
C GLU A 31 0.35 -6.46 -6.08
N HIS A 32 1.45 -5.72 -5.99
CA HIS A 32 2.63 -6.14 -5.24
C HIS A 32 2.31 -6.25 -3.74
N ILE A 33 1.71 -5.22 -3.14
CA ILE A 33 1.31 -5.26 -1.74
C ILE A 33 0.28 -6.39 -1.50
N LYS A 34 -0.67 -6.59 -2.42
CA LYS A 34 -1.64 -7.68 -2.34
C LYS A 34 -0.97 -9.06 -2.29
N LYS A 35 0.03 -9.31 -3.15
CA LYS A 35 0.67 -10.62 -3.30
C LYS A 35 1.69 -10.90 -2.21
N PHE A 36 2.50 -9.90 -1.84
CA PHE A 36 3.69 -10.13 -1.02
C PHE A 36 3.55 -9.72 0.44
N TRP A 37 2.55 -8.89 0.79
CA TRP A 37 2.36 -8.51 2.18
C TRP A 37 1.39 -9.47 2.89
N ASP A 38 1.72 -9.84 4.11
CA ASP A 38 0.83 -10.60 4.97
C ASP A 38 -0.37 -9.75 5.44
N PRO A 39 -1.45 -10.40 5.94
CA PRO A 39 -2.66 -9.70 6.37
C PRO A 39 -2.45 -8.67 7.49
N ARG A 40 -1.46 -8.84 8.39
CA ARG A 40 -1.19 -7.88 9.48
C ARG A 40 -0.55 -6.61 8.93
N MET A 41 0.39 -6.74 8.01
CA MET A 41 1.00 -5.58 7.32
C MET A 41 -0.05 -4.78 6.53
N LYS A 42 -0.95 -5.46 5.81
CA LYS A 42 -2.07 -4.82 5.09
C LYS A 42 -2.99 -4.05 6.02
N ARG A 43 -3.39 -4.65 7.15
CA ARG A 43 -4.20 -3.95 8.16
C ARG A 43 -3.48 -2.71 8.70
N ALA A 44 -2.20 -2.81 9.01
CA ALA A 44 -1.44 -1.69 9.54
C ALA A 44 -1.32 -0.53 8.54
N ILE A 45 -1.08 -0.80 7.26
CA ILE A 45 -0.99 0.27 6.26
C ILE A 45 -2.37 0.87 5.93
N PHE A 46 -3.44 0.07 5.97
CA PHE A 46 -4.81 0.59 5.83
C PHE A 46 -5.19 1.49 7.01
N ALA A 47 -4.84 1.10 8.24
CA ALA A 47 -5.05 1.94 9.42
C ALA A 47 -4.24 3.26 9.32
N HIS A 48 -3.02 3.20 8.80
CA HIS A 48 -2.23 4.41 8.54
C HIS A 48 -2.86 5.31 7.48
N LEU A 49 -3.40 4.73 6.41
CA LEU A 49 -4.17 5.45 5.39
C LEU A 49 -5.39 6.15 6.01
N ASP A 50 -6.14 5.45 6.86
CA ASP A 50 -7.31 5.99 7.56
C ASP A 50 -6.97 7.12 8.54
N ALA A 51 -5.76 7.08 9.13
CA ALA A 51 -5.22 8.16 9.96
C ALA A 51 -4.70 9.37 9.16
N GLY A 52 -4.89 9.40 7.84
CA GLY A 52 -4.50 10.50 6.95
C GLY A 52 -3.30 10.17 6.04
N GLY A 53 -2.69 9.00 6.19
CA GLY A 53 -1.70 8.46 5.26
C GLY A 53 -0.42 9.30 5.14
N ALA A 54 0.03 9.92 6.24
CA ALA A 54 1.20 10.80 6.24
C ALA A 54 2.44 10.08 5.68
N GLY A 55 3.20 10.75 4.83
CA GLY A 55 4.42 10.22 4.23
C GLY A 55 4.22 9.20 3.09
N LEU A 56 2.99 8.79 2.77
CA LEU A 56 2.73 8.00 1.54
C LEU A 56 2.82 8.91 0.31
N GLU A 57 3.56 8.48 -0.71
CA GLU A 57 3.58 9.19 -1.99
C GLU A 57 2.22 9.10 -2.70
N PRO A 58 1.86 10.06 -3.57
CA PRO A 58 0.53 10.13 -4.19
C PRO A 58 0.08 8.82 -4.85
N ASP A 59 0.91 8.26 -5.75
CA ASP A 59 0.62 7.01 -6.47
C ASP A 59 0.47 5.81 -5.51
N VAL A 60 1.22 5.82 -4.41
CA VAL A 60 1.20 4.75 -3.40
C VAL A 60 -0.06 4.87 -2.55
N ARG A 61 -0.44 6.09 -2.16
CA ARG A 61 -1.68 6.36 -1.44
C ARG A 61 -2.88 5.91 -2.26
N GLU A 62 -2.91 6.22 -3.55
CA GLU A 62 -3.96 5.78 -4.46
C GLU A 62 -4.00 4.25 -4.57
N ALA A 63 -2.83 3.62 -4.75
CA ALA A 63 -2.73 2.16 -4.83
C ALA A 63 -3.24 1.46 -3.56
N ILE A 64 -2.89 1.97 -2.38
CA ILE A 64 -3.36 1.42 -1.09
C ILE A 64 -4.87 1.65 -0.93
N THR A 65 -5.40 2.79 -1.40
CA THR A 65 -6.83 3.09 -1.38
C THR A 65 -7.60 2.09 -2.25
N ALA A 66 -7.18 1.89 -3.50
CA ALA A 66 -7.77 0.92 -4.41
C ALA A 66 -7.64 -0.53 -3.89
N LEU A 67 -6.51 -0.86 -3.27
CA LEU A 67 -6.30 -2.16 -2.66
C LEU A 67 -7.25 -2.38 -1.47
N LYS A 68 -7.46 -1.37 -0.61
CA LYS A 68 -8.38 -1.47 0.54
C LYS A 68 -9.82 -1.72 0.08
N GLN A 69 -10.25 -1.08 -1.02
CA GLN A 69 -11.60 -1.29 -1.58
C GLN A 69 -11.81 -2.69 -2.16
N THR A 70 -10.75 -3.31 -2.67
CA THR A 70 -10.81 -4.62 -3.34
C THR A 70 -10.40 -5.79 -2.44
N THR A 71 -9.89 -5.51 -1.23
CA THR A 71 -9.41 -6.54 -0.30
C THR A 71 -10.42 -6.75 0.82
N THR A 72 -11.14 -7.87 0.76
CA THR A 72 -11.80 -8.42 1.95
C THR A 72 -10.74 -9.06 2.83
N LEU A 73 -10.44 -8.42 3.96
CA LEU A 73 -9.62 -9.03 5.01
C LEU A 73 -10.56 -9.80 5.96
N PRO A 74 -10.27 -11.07 6.29
CA PRO A 74 -11.04 -11.78 7.31
C PRO A 74 -10.94 -11.02 8.65
N ALA A 75 -11.99 -11.07 9.47
CA ALA A 75 -11.91 -10.54 10.84
C ALA A 75 -10.74 -11.23 11.58
N ALA A 76 -9.94 -10.46 12.31
CA ALA A 76 -8.92 -11.05 13.18
C ALA A 76 -9.62 -11.93 14.24
N PRO A 77 -9.08 -13.12 14.58
CA PRO A 77 -9.58 -13.91 15.70
C PRO A 77 -9.37 -13.20 17.04
#